data_AF-A0ABD3YQK8-F1
#
_entry.id   AF-A0ABD3YQK8-F1
#
_cell.length_a   1.000
_cell.length_b   1.000
_cell.length_c   1.000
_cell.angle_alpha   90.00
_cell.angle_beta   90.00
_cell.angle_gamma   90.00
#
_symmetry.space_group_name_H-M   'P 1'
#
loop_
_entity.id
_entity.type
_entity.pdbx_description
1 polymer ?
#
loop_
_entity_poly.entity_id
_entity_poly.type
_entity_poly.pdbx_seq_one_letter_code
_entity_poly.pdbx_strand_id
1 'polypeptide(L)'
;MTVKFGMPDLANGQANYLNANEAFAMIDQLIGCAALDKDLSAPPGSPANGALYIVGASPTGAWSGKANNLAYWITAFGVWTFVAPREGLPVRVLDEHVTYEWNGTAWAVSSSGGSSGNMPQNSQSANYTLVLGDVGKHILHPSADTTARTFTIPANSSVAFNIGDMVTFLNQNGAGLITIAITTDTMRLAGSGVTGSRTLAANGIATAVKVAATEWLISGVGLT
;
A
#
# COMPACT_ATOMS: atom_id res chain seq x y z
N MET A 1 15.24 -10.78 28.43
CA MET A 1 14.96 -11.49 27.18
C MET A 1 14.16 -10.56 26.30
N THR A 2 14.50 -10.44 25.02
CA THR A 2 13.78 -9.55 24.10
C THR A 2 12.37 -10.06 23.81
N VAL A 3 11.50 -9.17 23.36
CA VAL A 3 10.04 -9.41 23.34
C VAL A 3 9.54 -10.11 22.08
N LYS A 4 10.17 -9.88 20.92
CA LYS A 4 9.72 -10.48 19.65
C LYS A 4 10.39 -11.83 19.39
N PHE A 5 11.72 -11.89 19.47
CA PHE A 5 12.51 -13.07 19.12
C PHE A 5 13.01 -13.85 20.34
N GLY A 6 12.78 -13.35 21.56
CA GLY A 6 13.19 -14.06 22.77
C GLY A 6 14.72 -14.16 22.91
N MET A 7 15.48 -13.13 22.55
CA MET A 7 16.93 -13.17 22.71
C MET A 7 17.29 -13.03 24.20
N PRO A 8 18.14 -13.90 24.78
CA PRO A 8 18.50 -13.83 26.20
C PRO A 8 19.37 -12.61 26.51
N ASP A 9 19.23 -12.07 27.73
CA ASP A 9 20.08 -10.97 28.19
C ASP A 9 21.40 -11.52 28.73
N LEU A 10 22.47 -10.74 28.59
CA LEU A 10 23.74 -10.99 29.27
C LEU A 10 23.62 -10.63 30.75
N ALA A 11 24.23 -11.47 31.60
CA ALA A 11 24.21 -11.33 33.04
C ALA A 11 25.21 -10.29 33.54
N ASN A 12 24.93 -9.73 34.72
CA ASN A 12 25.84 -8.83 35.41
C ASN A 12 27.20 -9.51 35.65
N GLY A 13 28.30 -8.81 35.32
CA GLY A 13 29.67 -9.34 35.39
C GLY A 13 30.24 -9.82 34.06
N GLN A 14 29.46 -9.84 32.97
CA GLN A 14 29.99 -10.00 31.61
C GLN A 14 30.45 -8.64 31.04
N ALA A 15 31.51 -8.62 30.23
CA ALA A 15 32.02 -7.38 29.67
C ALA A 15 30.97 -6.66 28.80
N ASN A 16 30.76 -5.36 29.03
CA ASN A 16 29.84 -4.49 28.29
C ASN A 16 28.38 -5.00 28.19
N TYR A 17 27.90 -5.73 29.21
CA TYR A 17 26.56 -6.35 29.17
C TYR A 17 25.40 -5.36 28.98
N LEU A 18 25.48 -4.13 29.51
CA LEU A 18 24.43 -3.10 29.34
C LEU A 18 24.27 -2.73 27.86
N ASN A 19 25.35 -2.27 27.23
CA ASN A 19 25.34 -1.82 25.84
C ASN A 19 24.93 -2.95 24.88
N ALA A 20 25.34 -4.19 25.16
CA ALA A 20 24.95 -5.34 24.36
C ALA A 20 23.45 -5.64 24.50
N ASN A 21 22.91 -5.63 25.72
CA ASN A 21 21.49 -5.86 25.96
C ASN A 21 20.61 -4.75 25.35
N GLU A 22 21.07 -3.49 25.37
CA GLU A 22 20.43 -2.38 24.66
C GLU A 22 20.41 -2.61 23.14
N ALA A 23 21.53 -3.04 22.55
CA ALA A 23 21.60 -3.36 21.13
C ALA A 23 20.69 -4.53 20.74
N PHE A 24 20.59 -5.58 21.56
CA PHE A 24 19.66 -6.68 21.32
C PHE A 24 18.21 -6.22 21.33
N ALA A 25 17.83 -5.37 22.28
CA ALA A 25 16.49 -4.79 22.31
C ALA A 25 16.19 -3.95 21.05
N MET A 26 17.16 -3.15 20.57
CA MET A 26 17.02 -2.41 19.31
C MET A 26 16.83 -3.31 18.10
N ILE A 27 17.72 -4.31 17.96
CA ILE A 27 17.69 -5.26 16.85
C ILE A 27 16.37 -6.04 16.84
N ASP A 28 15.89 -6.47 18.00
CA ASP A 28 14.61 -7.16 18.15
C ASP A 28 13.43 -6.32 17.67
N GLN A 29 13.45 -5.01 17.92
CA GLN A 29 12.39 -4.12 17.43
C GLN A 29 12.45 -3.89 15.93
N LEU A 30 13.65 -3.79 15.37
CA LEU A 30 13.88 -3.39 13.99
C LEU A 30 13.94 -4.56 12.99
N ILE A 31 14.27 -5.78 13.42
CA ILE A 31 14.11 -6.97 12.58
C ILE A 31 12.62 -7.29 12.47
N GLY A 32 12.10 -7.34 11.25
CA GLY A 32 10.67 -7.55 11.02
C GLY A 32 9.82 -6.39 11.55
N CYS A 33 10.26 -5.13 11.30
CA CYS A 33 9.58 -3.90 11.71
C CYS A 33 8.06 -3.96 11.45
N ALA A 34 7.30 -4.04 12.54
CA ALA A 34 5.84 -4.03 12.52
C ALA A 34 5.33 -2.91 13.43
N ALA A 35 4.89 -1.81 12.83
CA ALA A 35 4.27 -0.70 13.52
C ALA A 35 2.79 -0.99 13.78
N LEU A 36 2.31 -0.62 14.97
CA LEU A 36 0.90 -0.74 15.33
C LEU A 36 0.03 0.28 14.59
N ASP A 37 0.58 1.48 14.35
CA ASP A 37 -0.09 2.62 13.73
C ASP A 37 1.01 3.60 13.21
N LYS A 38 0.67 4.44 12.23
CA LYS A 38 1.54 5.45 11.62
C LYS A 38 1.08 6.91 11.71
N ASP A 39 -0.17 7.18 12.09
CA ASP A 39 -0.74 8.55 12.05
C ASP A 39 -0.99 9.15 13.44
N LEU A 40 -0.72 8.39 14.49
CA LEU A 40 -0.80 8.86 15.85
C LEU A 40 0.20 10.00 16.12
N SER A 41 -0.32 11.11 16.65
CA SER A 41 0.45 12.33 16.95
C SER A 41 0.80 12.48 18.43
N ALA A 42 0.30 11.62 19.32
CA ALA A 42 0.63 11.61 20.73
C ALA A 42 0.93 10.18 21.19
N PRO A 43 1.98 9.95 22.00
CA PRO A 43 2.25 8.63 22.53
C PRO A 43 1.07 8.09 23.35
N PRO A 44 0.76 6.79 23.27
CA PRO A 44 -0.14 6.14 24.23
C PRO A 44 0.35 6.37 25.67
N GLY A 45 -0.56 6.61 26.60
CA GLY A 45 -0.22 6.79 28.02
C GLY A 45 0.26 5.50 28.71
N SER A 46 -0.17 4.35 28.20
CA SER A 46 0.20 3.01 28.70
C SER A 46 0.62 2.10 27.55
N PRO A 47 1.78 2.34 26.92
CA PRO A 47 2.22 1.53 25.78
C PRO A 47 2.59 0.11 26.22
N ALA A 48 2.23 -0.87 25.38
CA ALA A 48 2.64 -2.25 25.58
C ALA A 48 4.16 -2.40 25.40
N ASN A 49 4.75 -3.37 26.10
CA ASN A 49 6.16 -3.69 25.91
C ASN A 49 6.40 -4.20 24.47
N GLY A 50 7.35 -3.60 23.75
CA GLY A 50 7.61 -3.91 22.33
C GLY A 50 6.68 -3.19 21.35
N ALA A 51 5.85 -2.25 21.82
CA ALA A 51 5.02 -1.46 20.93
C ALA A 51 5.91 -0.58 20.04
N LEU A 52 5.63 -0.55 18.73
CA LEU A 52 6.34 0.23 17.72
C LEU A 52 5.33 1.04 16.92
N TYR A 53 5.66 2.29 16.61
CA TYR A 53 4.83 3.23 15.87
C TYR A 53 5.68 3.98 14.85
N ILE A 54 5.07 4.41 13.75
CA ILE A 54 5.61 5.52 12.96
C ILE A 54 5.00 6.80 13.54
N VAL A 55 5.84 7.76 13.90
CA VAL A 55 5.37 9.01 14.50
C VAL A 55 4.71 9.89 13.43
N GLY A 56 3.48 10.31 13.68
CA GLY A 56 2.72 11.18 12.78
C GLY A 56 3.36 12.55 12.53
N ALA A 57 2.81 13.29 11.56
CA ALA A 57 3.41 14.52 11.04
C ALA A 57 3.43 15.70 12.03
N SER A 58 2.58 15.70 13.07
CA SER A 58 2.46 16.79 14.04
C SER A 58 2.59 16.29 15.48
N PRO A 59 3.76 15.76 15.87
CA PRO A 59 3.88 15.04 17.12
C PRO A 59 3.89 15.94 18.35
N THR A 60 3.33 15.42 19.43
CA THR A 60 3.13 16.10 20.71
C THR A 60 3.66 15.27 21.87
N GLY A 61 3.71 15.86 23.08
CA GLY A 61 4.19 15.18 24.28
C GLY A 61 5.62 14.64 24.10
N ALA A 62 5.85 13.39 24.52
CA ALA A 62 7.17 12.77 24.42
C ALA A 62 7.64 12.55 22.97
N TRP A 63 6.75 12.64 21.98
CA TRP A 63 7.10 12.47 20.55
C TRP A 63 7.46 13.81 19.86
N SER A 64 7.36 14.94 20.57
CA SER A 64 7.60 16.27 19.97
C SER A 64 8.96 16.36 19.26
N GLY A 65 8.95 16.88 18.02
CA GLY A 65 10.15 16.99 17.17
C GLY A 65 10.63 15.68 16.53
N LYS A 66 9.87 14.59 16.63
CA LYS A 66 10.23 13.26 16.08
C LYS A 66 9.34 12.80 14.94
N ALA A 67 8.78 13.73 14.17
CA ALA A 67 7.92 13.41 13.03
C ALA A 67 8.62 12.43 12.07
N ASN A 68 7.87 11.44 11.57
CA ASN A 68 8.33 10.37 10.68
C ASN A 68 9.32 9.36 11.27
N ASN A 69 9.83 9.55 12.48
CA ASN A 69 10.70 8.56 13.12
C ASN A 69 9.90 7.32 13.52
N LEU A 70 10.59 6.19 13.62
CA LEU A 70 10.07 5.04 14.36
C LEU A 70 10.19 5.32 15.85
N ALA A 71 9.11 5.12 16.60
CA ALA A 71 9.09 5.20 18.05
C ALA A 71 8.73 3.84 18.64
N TYR A 72 9.57 3.32 19.53
CA TYR A 72 9.30 2.05 20.20
C TYR A 72 9.41 2.17 21.72
N TRP A 73 8.66 1.31 22.41
CA TRP A 73 8.60 1.25 23.86
C TRP A 73 9.13 -0.07 24.38
N ILE A 74 10.07 -0.01 25.32
CA ILE A 74 10.53 -1.16 26.10
C ILE A 74 10.32 -0.84 27.59
N THR A 75 9.54 -1.68 28.28
CA THR A 75 9.19 -1.46 29.69
C THR A 75 10.42 -1.35 30.59
N ALA A 76 11.49 -2.10 30.28
CA ALA A 76 12.74 -2.04 31.03
C ALA A 76 13.47 -0.68 30.91
N PHE A 77 13.30 0.03 29.80
CA PHE A 77 13.89 1.37 29.60
C PHE A 77 12.98 2.47 30.15
N GLY A 78 11.66 2.26 30.12
CA GLY A 78 10.69 3.22 30.66
C GLY A 78 10.61 4.54 29.90
N VAL A 79 11.18 4.60 28.69
CA VAL A 79 11.21 5.80 27.83
C VAL A 79 10.97 5.41 26.38
N TRP A 80 10.35 6.31 25.61
CA TRP A 80 10.22 6.17 24.17
C TRP A 80 11.59 6.33 23.51
N THR A 81 11.96 5.34 22.70
CA THR A 81 13.19 5.39 21.92
C THR A 81 12.87 5.62 20.46
N PHE A 82 13.67 6.47 19.80
CA PHE A 82 13.40 6.92 18.43
C PHE A 82 14.51 6.50 17.48
N VAL A 83 14.12 6.04 16.29
CA VAL A 83 15.03 5.67 15.21
C VAL A 83 14.63 6.45 13.96
N ALA A 84 15.58 7.20 13.40
CA ALA A 84 15.37 7.87 12.11
C ALA A 84 15.33 6.81 10.99
N PRO A 85 14.35 6.85 10.09
CA PRO A 85 14.29 5.89 9.00
C PRO A 85 15.42 6.11 7.99
N ARG A 86 15.94 5.01 7.45
CA ARG A 86 16.85 5.03 6.30
C ARG A 86 16.03 4.84 5.03
N GLU A 87 16.46 5.44 3.92
CA GLU A 87 15.88 5.15 2.61
C GLU A 87 15.85 3.64 2.34
N GLY A 88 14.70 3.18 1.81
CA GLY A 88 14.42 1.78 1.53
C GLY A 88 14.07 0.94 2.76
N LEU A 89 13.84 1.54 3.94
CA LEU A 89 13.40 0.81 5.14
C LEU A 89 11.93 0.43 5.00
N PRO A 90 11.57 -0.88 4.93
CA PRO A 90 10.18 -1.30 4.94
C PRO A 90 9.66 -1.48 6.37
N VAL A 91 8.42 -1.06 6.61
CA VAL A 91 7.70 -1.23 7.86
C VAL A 91 6.29 -1.69 7.55
N ARG A 92 5.89 -2.84 8.13
CA ARG A 92 4.51 -3.28 8.07
C ARG A 92 3.69 -2.50 9.10
N VAL A 93 2.62 -1.87 8.67
CA VAL A 93 1.67 -1.15 9.52
C VAL A 93 0.47 -2.08 9.74
N LEU A 94 0.26 -2.48 11.00
CA LEU A 94 -0.60 -3.61 11.37
C LEU A 94 -2.10 -3.26 11.40
N ASP A 95 -2.46 -2.04 11.77
CA ASP A 95 -3.83 -1.54 11.72
C ASP A 95 -4.34 -1.43 10.27
N GLU A 96 -3.50 -0.92 9.36
CA GLU A 96 -3.83 -0.77 7.93
C GLU A 96 -3.59 -2.05 7.11
N HIS A 97 -2.84 -3.02 7.64
CA HIS A 97 -2.35 -4.20 6.92
C HIS A 97 -1.51 -3.87 5.66
N VAL A 98 -0.82 -2.73 5.64
CA VAL A 98 -0.04 -2.24 4.50
C VAL A 98 1.45 -2.18 4.86
N THR A 99 2.34 -2.47 3.89
CA THR A 99 3.78 -2.19 4.05
C THR A 99 4.07 -0.81 3.50
N TYR A 100 4.71 0.02 4.32
CA TYR A 100 5.24 1.30 3.93
C TYR A 100 6.76 1.23 3.81
N GLU A 101 7.33 1.98 2.89
CA GLU A 101 8.77 2.13 2.73
C GLU A 101 9.16 3.60 2.79
N TRP A 102 10.23 3.90 3.50
CA TRP A 102 10.76 5.24 3.56
C TRP A 102 11.50 5.59 2.27
N ASN A 103 11.02 6.62 1.55
CA ASN A 103 11.59 7.04 0.26
C ASN A 103 12.69 8.12 0.38
N GLY A 104 13.20 8.36 1.60
CA GLY A 104 14.15 9.43 1.89
C GLY A 104 13.49 10.72 2.41
N THR A 105 12.20 10.93 2.15
CA THR A 105 11.45 12.15 2.56
C THR A 105 10.12 11.87 3.25
N ALA A 106 9.46 10.75 2.93
CA ALA A 106 8.17 10.35 3.46
C ALA A 106 8.02 8.82 3.47
N TRP A 107 7.09 8.32 4.30
CA TRP A 107 6.61 6.94 4.25
C TRP A 107 5.62 6.79 3.10
N ALA A 108 6.00 6.04 2.07
CA ALA A 108 5.14 5.74 0.93
C ALA A 108 4.69 4.29 1.00
N VAL A 109 3.52 3.96 0.47
CA VAL A 109 3.08 2.56 0.36
C VAL A 109 4.10 1.82 -0.51
N SER A 110 4.69 0.75 0.03
CA SER A 110 5.40 -0.23 -0.77
C SER A 110 4.34 -0.90 -1.63
N SER A 111 4.11 -0.40 -2.83
CA SER A 111 3.22 -1.05 -3.78
C SER A 111 3.76 -2.45 -3.99
N SER A 112 3.07 -3.46 -3.46
CA SER A 112 3.22 -4.84 -3.87
C SER A 112 2.65 -4.97 -5.28
N GLY A 113 3.28 -4.29 -6.25
CA GLY A 113 2.98 -4.37 -7.65
C GLY A 113 3.41 -5.73 -8.16
N GLY A 114 2.52 -6.70 -8.04
CA GLY A 114 2.73 -8.07 -8.50
C GLY A 114 2.25 -9.07 -7.47
N SER A 115 0.95 -9.40 -7.52
CA SER A 115 0.49 -10.64 -6.92
C SER A 115 1.31 -11.79 -7.52
N SER A 116 1.89 -12.58 -6.64
CA SER A 116 2.56 -13.84 -6.90
C SER A 116 1.70 -14.72 -7.81
N GLY A 117 2.07 -14.87 -9.08
CA GLY A 117 1.54 -15.86 -10.04
C GLY A 117 0.07 -15.72 -10.50
N ASN A 118 -0.76 -14.91 -9.84
CA ASN A 118 -2.20 -14.83 -10.09
C ASN A 118 -2.65 -13.37 -10.27
N MET A 119 -3.71 -13.17 -11.06
CA MET A 119 -4.44 -11.91 -11.18
C MET A 119 -5.80 -12.08 -10.47
N PRO A 120 -5.93 -11.70 -9.19
CA PRO A 120 -7.15 -11.96 -8.42
C PRO A 120 -8.38 -11.35 -9.08
N GLN A 121 -9.51 -12.04 -8.96
CA GLN A 121 -10.79 -11.59 -9.52
C GLN A 121 -11.50 -10.64 -8.58
N ASN A 122 -11.94 -9.50 -9.10
CA ASN A 122 -12.91 -8.60 -8.50
C ASN A 122 -14.16 -8.55 -9.40
N SER A 123 -15.22 -9.28 -9.05
CA SER A 123 -16.44 -9.37 -9.87
C SER A 123 -17.41 -8.24 -9.56
N GLN A 124 -17.88 -7.53 -10.58
CA GLN A 124 -18.76 -6.36 -10.47
C GLN A 124 -19.97 -6.49 -11.41
N SER A 125 -21.19 -6.45 -10.84
CA SER A 125 -22.47 -6.50 -11.58
C SER A 125 -23.25 -5.18 -11.49
N ALA A 126 -22.52 -4.07 -11.35
CA ALA A 126 -23.05 -2.71 -11.25
C ALA A 126 -21.99 -1.74 -11.80
N ASN A 127 -22.35 -0.45 -11.92
CA ASN A 127 -21.34 0.56 -12.22
C ASN A 127 -20.28 0.57 -11.11
N TYR A 128 -19.01 0.66 -11.50
CA TYR A 128 -17.89 0.54 -10.58
C TYR A 128 -16.87 1.65 -10.82
N THR A 129 -16.24 2.15 -9.75
CA THR A 129 -15.11 3.07 -9.83
C THR A 129 -13.90 2.39 -9.20
N LEU A 130 -12.79 2.35 -9.93
CA LEU A 130 -11.59 1.68 -9.45
C LEU A 130 -11.04 2.34 -8.18
N VAL A 131 -10.41 1.53 -7.34
CA VAL A 131 -9.68 1.96 -6.15
C VAL A 131 -8.24 1.44 -6.19
N LEU A 132 -7.36 1.97 -5.33
CA LEU A 132 -5.96 1.50 -5.26
C LEU A 132 -5.83 -0.01 -4.99
N GLY A 133 -6.81 -0.59 -4.29
CA GLY A 133 -6.87 -2.03 -4.03
C GLY A 133 -7.12 -2.91 -5.26
N ASP A 134 -7.40 -2.33 -6.43
CA ASP A 134 -7.60 -3.06 -7.69
C ASP A 134 -6.30 -3.29 -8.48
N VAL A 135 -5.20 -2.66 -8.07
CA VAL A 135 -3.91 -2.81 -8.74
C VAL A 135 -3.50 -4.29 -8.75
N GLY A 136 -3.17 -4.80 -9.94
CA GLY A 136 -2.79 -6.19 -10.16
C GLY A 136 -3.95 -7.20 -10.16
N LYS A 137 -5.20 -6.74 -10.05
CA LYS A 137 -6.41 -7.58 -10.17
C LYS A 137 -7.02 -7.48 -11.57
N HIS A 138 -8.02 -8.32 -11.83
CA HIS A 138 -8.97 -8.07 -12.90
C HIS A 138 -10.35 -7.71 -12.38
N ILE A 139 -10.98 -6.72 -13.01
CA ILE A 139 -12.38 -6.37 -12.80
C ILE A 139 -13.21 -7.17 -13.81
N LEU A 140 -14.01 -8.09 -13.30
CA LEU A 140 -14.85 -8.97 -14.10
C LEU A 140 -16.28 -8.42 -14.17
N HIS A 141 -16.83 -8.30 -15.37
CA HIS A 141 -18.28 -8.20 -15.59
C HIS A 141 -18.85 -9.61 -15.90
N PRO A 142 -19.70 -10.18 -15.04
CA PRO A 142 -20.14 -11.56 -15.18
C PRO A 142 -21.23 -11.73 -16.25
N SER A 143 -21.26 -12.89 -16.90
CA SER A 143 -22.22 -13.24 -17.96
C SER A 143 -23.69 -13.21 -17.54
N ALA A 144 -23.96 -13.33 -16.24
CA ALA A 144 -25.30 -13.19 -15.69
C ALA A 144 -25.84 -11.74 -15.75
N ASP A 145 -24.97 -10.73 -15.91
CA ASP A 145 -25.36 -9.33 -16.05
C ASP A 145 -25.27 -8.88 -17.50
N THR A 146 -26.41 -8.94 -18.19
CA THR A 146 -26.55 -8.52 -19.59
C THR A 146 -26.72 -7.00 -19.75
N THR A 147 -26.77 -6.25 -18.64
CA THR A 147 -26.91 -4.79 -18.66
C THR A 147 -25.57 -4.15 -18.98
N ALA A 148 -25.55 -3.13 -19.84
CA ALA A 148 -24.34 -2.36 -20.07
C ALA A 148 -23.89 -1.66 -18.78
N ARG A 149 -22.59 -1.73 -18.46
CA ARG A 149 -22.00 -1.16 -17.24
C ARG A 149 -20.93 -0.14 -17.55
N THR A 150 -20.71 0.77 -16.62
CA THR A 150 -19.59 1.71 -16.67
C THR A 150 -18.59 1.38 -15.56
N PHE A 151 -17.36 1.04 -15.93
CA PHE A 151 -16.24 0.87 -15.03
C PHE A 151 -15.30 2.07 -15.19
N THR A 152 -15.12 2.83 -14.12
CA THR A 152 -14.50 4.16 -14.18
C THR A 152 -13.11 4.12 -13.60
N ILE A 153 -12.13 4.53 -14.40
CA ILE A 153 -10.82 4.94 -13.90
C ILE A 153 -10.98 6.36 -13.32
N PRO A 154 -10.84 6.55 -12.00
CA PRO A 154 -11.03 7.86 -11.37
C PRO A 154 -9.93 8.84 -11.80
N ALA A 155 -10.20 10.13 -11.63
CA ALA A 155 -9.21 11.19 -11.82
C ALA A 155 -8.03 11.03 -10.85
N ASN A 156 -6.82 11.37 -11.29
CA ASN A 156 -5.63 11.33 -10.44
C ASN A 156 -5.77 12.21 -9.18
N SER A 157 -6.56 13.29 -9.25
CA SER A 157 -6.85 14.16 -8.11
C SER A 157 -7.73 13.52 -7.03
N SER A 158 -8.47 12.46 -7.37
CA SER A 158 -9.35 11.75 -6.43
C SER A 158 -8.71 10.46 -5.93
N VAL A 159 -8.08 9.70 -6.83
CA VAL A 159 -7.35 8.47 -6.51
C VAL A 159 -6.07 8.45 -7.34
N ALA A 160 -4.93 8.68 -6.68
CA ALA A 160 -3.63 8.77 -7.32
C ALA A 160 -2.97 7.39 -7.45
N PHE A 161 -3.17 6.74 -8.60
CA PHE A 161 -2.43 5.52 -8.95
C PHE A 161 -0.96 5.85 -9.29
N ASN A 162 -0.05 4.96 -8.93
CA ASN A 162 1.36 5.10 -9.24
C ASN A 162 1.64 4.80 -10.72
N ILE A 163 2.65 5.45 -11.30
CA ILE A 163 3.13 5.09 -12.64
C ILE A 163 3.59 3.63 -12.62
N GLY A 164 3.09 2.83 -13.57
CA GLY A 164 3.31 1.38 -13.63
C GLY A 164 2.17 0.54 -13.06
N ASP A 165 1.20 1.14 -12.36
CA ASP A 165 0.01 0.41 -11.89
C ASP A 165 -0.81 -0.12 -13.08
N MET A 166 -1.29 -1.35 -12.93
CA MET A 166 -2.04 -2.06 -13.96
C MET A 166 -3.36 -2.57 -13.40
N VAL A 167 -4.43 -2.39 -14.17
CA VAL A 167 -5.74 -2.99 -13.91
C VAL A 167 -6.25 -3.62 -15.19
N THR A 168 -6.70 -4.86 -15.10
CA THR A 168 -7.26 -5.60 -16.24
C THR A 168 -8.78 -5.65 -16.12
N PHE A 169 -9.47 -5.55 -17.25
CA PHE A 169 -10.92 -5.63 -17.37
C PHE A 169 -11.26 -6.87 -18.19
N LEU A 170 -12.17 -7.71 -17.68
CA LEU A 170 -12.71 -8.86 -18.41
C LEU A 170 -14.22 -8.69 -18.53
N ASN A 171 -14.71 -8.83 -19.76
CA ASN A 171 -16.14 -8.88 -20.04
C ASN A 171 -16.52 -10.31 -20.46
N GLN A 172 -17.26 -11.04 -19.64
CA GLN A 172 -17.58 -12.44 -19.94
C GLN A 172 -18.44 -12.58 -21.20
N ASN A 173 -18.35 -13.74 -21.84
CA ASN A 173 -19.23 -14.05 -22.96
C ASN A 173 -20.72 -13.96 -22.54
N GLY A 174 -21.51 -13.21 -23.31
CA GLY A 174 -22.93 -13.00 -23.04
C GLY A 174 -23.27 -11.86 -22.06
N ALA A 175 -22.29 -11.23 -21.41
CA ALA A 175 -22.52 -10.05 -20.58
C ALA A 175 -22.81 -8.79 -21.43
N GLY A 176 -23.34 -7.75 -20.78
CA GLY A 176 -23.55 -6.44 -21.40
C GLY A 176 -22.21 -5.78 -21.79
N LEU A 177 -22.26 -4.75 -22.64
CA LEU A 177 -21.06 -3.98 -22.97
C LEU A 177 -20.53 -3.25 -21.73
N ILE A 178 -19.20 -3.17 -21.58
CA ILE A 178 -18.58 -2.33 -20.55
C ILE A 178 -18.09 -1.05 -21.20
N THR A 179 -18.43 0.11 -20.64
CA THR A 179 -17.71 1.36 -20.88
C THR A 179 -16.60 1.48 -19.85
N ILE A 180 -15.35 1.37 -20.28
CA ILE A 180 -14.17 1.73 -19.49
C ILE A 180 -14.03 3.25 -19.58
N ALA A 181 -14.54 3.93 -18.56
CA ALA A 181 -14.60 5.38 -18.52
C ALA A 181 -13.31 5.98 -17.97
N ILE A 182 -12.89 7.09 -18.58
CA ILE A 182 -11.90 8.01 -18.02
C ILE A 182 -12.57 9.37 -17.82
N THR A 183 -12.19 10.08 -16.76
CA THR A 183 -12.81 11.37 -16.39
C THR A 183 -11.96 12.55 -16.88
N THR A 184 -11.19 13.20 -16.00
CA THR A 184 -10.32 14.35 -16.34
C THR A 184 -8.93 13.92 -16.81
N ASP A 185 -8.50 12.71 -16.45
CA ASP A 185 -7.28 12.09 -16.95
C ASP A 185 -7.42 11.72 -18.44
N THR A 186 -6.29 11.45 -19.10
CA THR A 186 -6.25 10.96 -20.48
C THR A 186 -6.05 9.45 -20.50
N MET A 187 -6.93 8.72 -21.19
CA MET A 187 -6.69 7.32 -21.54
C MET A 187 -6.46 7.20 -23.05
N ARG A 188 -5.34 6.61 -23.44
CA ARG A 188 -4.92 6.42 -24.83
C ARG A 188 -4.98 4.96 -25.23
N LEU A 189 -5.55 4.68 -26.41
CA LEU A 189 -5.53 3.33 -26.98
C LEU A 189 -4.18 3.05 -27.65
N ALA A 190 -3.53 1.96 -27.26
CA ALA A 190 -2.28 1.52 -27.88
C ALA A 190 -2.45 1.26 -29.39
N GLY A 191 -1.41 1.53 -30.17
CA GLY A 191 -1.41 1.42 -31.63
C GLY A 191 -2.13 2.57 -32.35
N SER A 192 -3.41 2.80 -32.03
CA SER A 192 -4.22 3.86 -32.68
C SER A 192 -3.91 5.27 -32.17
N GLY A 193 -3.57 5.43 -30.89
CA GLY A 193 -3.23 6.71 -30.28
C GLY A 193 -4.42 7.63 -29.95
N VAL A 194 -5.65 7.26 -30.35
CA VAL A 194 -6.88 7.96 -29.99
C VAL A 194 -7.04 8.01 -28.46
N THR A 195 -7.74 9.02 -27.95
CA THR A 195 -7.94 9.24 -26.50
C THR A 195 -9.42 9.16 -26.11
N GLY A 196 -9.70 8.93 -24.83
CA GLY A 196 -11.05 8.97 -24.24
C GLY A 196 -11.48 7.63 -23.63
N SER A 197 -12.75 7.51 -23.26
CA SER A 197 -13.35 6.26 -22.80
C SER A 197 -13.35 5.19 -23.91
N ARG A 198 -13.42 3.92 -23.53
CA ARG A 198 -13.46 2.78 -24.47
C ARG A 198 -14.60 1.84 -24.15
N THR A 199 -15.14 1.19 -25.17
CA THR A 199 -16.12 0.12 -25.00
C THR A 199 -15.42 -1.22 -25.10
N LEU A 200 -15.66 -2.11 -24.14
CA LEU A 200 -15.21 -3.49 -24.16
C LEU A 200 -16.41 -4.40 -24.43
N ALA A 201 -16.40 -5.06 -25.58
CA ALA A 201 -17.42 -6.00 -25.98
C ALA A 201 -17.43 -7.26 -25.10
N ALA A 202 -18.53 -8.01 -25.11
CA ALA A 202 -18.61 -9.32 -24.48
C ALA A 202 -17.51 -10.24 -25.04
N ASN A 203 -16.98 -11.12 -24.18
CA ASN A 203 -15.79 -11.93 -24.46
C ASN A 203 -14.50 -11.11 -24.71
N GLY A 204 -14.49 -9.84 -24.30
CA GLY A 204 -13.34 -8.95 -24.40
C GLY A 204 -12.46 -8.96 -23.15
N ILE A 205 -11.18 -8.64 -23.34
CA ILE A 205 -10.21 -8.39 -22.27
C ILE A 205 -9.35 -7.19 -22.63
N ALA A 206 -9.12 -6.28 -21.68
CA ALA A 206 -8.24 -5.13 -21.85
C ALA A 206 -7.49 -4.81 -20.56
N THR A 207 -6.25 -4.34 -20.69
CA THR A 207 -5.45 -3.89 -19.55
C THR A 207 -5.08 -2.42 -19.74
N ALA A 208 -5.35 -1.62 -18.70
CA ALA A 208 -4.92 -0.23 -18.60
C ALA A 208 -3.68 -0.15 -17.70
N VAL A 209 -2.68 0.61 -18.14
CA VAL A 209 -1.41 0.85 -17.46
C VAL A 209 -1.25 2.35 -17.23
N LYS A 210 -0.95 2.77 -15.99
CA LYS A 210 -0.65 4.17 -15.68
C LYS A 210 0.75 4.50 -16.23
N VAL A 211 0.84 5.49 -17.12
CA VAL A 211 2.11 5.85 -17.80
C VAL A 211 2.63 7.24 -17.46
N ALA A 212 1.76 8.13 -16.96
CA ALA A 212 2.13 9.42 -16.39
C ALA A 212 1.07 9.86 -15.35
N ALA A 213 1.33 10.94 -14.61
CA ALA A 213 0.46 11.42 -13.55
C ALA A 213 -1.02 11.53 -13.96
N THR A 214 -1.33 11.93 -15.19
CA THR A 214 -2.70 12.03 -15.71
C THR A 214 -2.89 11.26 -17.03
N GLU A 215 -2.04 10.28 -17.33
CA GLU A 215 -2.12 9.50 -18.57
C GLU A 215 -2.11 7.99 -18.31
N TRP A 216 -3.03 7.29 -18.98
CA TRP A 216 -3.16 5.84 -19.03
C TRP A 216 -3.02 5.35 -20.47
N LEU A 217 -2.34 4.22 -20.65
CA LEU A 217 -2.32 3.49 -21.91
C LEU A 217 -3.16 2.23 -21.76
N ILE A 218 -4.10 1.97 -22.67
CA ILE A 218 -4.95 0.78 -22.66
C ILE A 218 -4.80 -0.03 -23.95
N SER A 219 -4.85 -1.34 -23.84
CA SER A 219 -4.88 -2.25 -24.99
C SER A 219 -5.64 -3.52 -24.66
N GLY A 220 -6.17 -4.20 -25.67
CA GLY A 220 -6.97 -5.40 -25.47
C GLY A 220 -7.66 -5.90 -26.73
N VAL A 221 -8.33 -7.05 -26.61
CA VAL A 221 -9.19 -7.62 -27.64
C VAL A 221 -10.66 -7.33 -27.32
N GLY A 222 -11.46 -7.03 -28.34
CA GLY A 222 -12.84 -6.59 -28.17
C GLY A 222 -12.97 -5.15 -27.63
N LEU A 223 -11.87 -4.39 -27.61
CA LEU A 223 -11.83 -3.00 -27.16
C LEU A 223 -11.96 -2.05 -28.37
N THR A 224 -12.87 -1.09 -28.29
CA THR A 224 -13.09 -0.05 -29.32
C THR A 224 -13.15 1.34 -28.71
#